data_AF-A0A955CI01-F1
#
_entry.id   AF-A0A955CI01-F1
#
_cell.length_a   1.000
_cell.length_b   1.000
_cell.length_c   1.000
_cell.angle_alpha   90.00
_cell.angle_beta   90.00
_cell.angle_gamma   90.00
#
_symmetry.space_group_name_H-M   'P 1'
#
loop_
_entity.id
_entity.type
_entity.pdbx_description
1 polymer ?
#
loop_
_entity_poly.entity_id
_entity_poly.type
_entity_poly.pdbx_seq_one_letter_code
_entity_poly.pdbx_strand_id
1 'polypeptide(L)'
;MTTPEESTTKSERQRAAREEWRRLCDALENAQGEELVRTCRNRYQLIKTYKLYGSKFDQIVSDLKKAADKGDFSFFRERGVPTSIMDWRFAQELLQVWKTKIQDKKRQVEQIYNLQYGEPLPAAMRTDEEAFKLDSVEPLHTMDALMQLSGMSQPDSDDQIKALRDEVHRLRSDLVALSEFVKSELTSIRESMQK
;
A
#
# COMPACT_ATOMS: atom_id res chain seq x y z
N MET A 1 28.25 8.01 -20.17
CA MET A 1 28.42 9.32 -19.51
C MET A 1 27.05 9.96 -19.46
N THR A 2 26.38 9.92 -18.31
CA THR A 2 25.08 10.58 -18.08
C THR A 2 25.33 12.01 -17.62
N THR A 3 24.59 12.97 -18.17
CA THR A 3 24.74 14.39 -17.87
C THR A 3 24.25 14.71 -16.44
N PRO A 4 24.79 15.74 -15.78
CA PRO A 4 24.42 16.12 -14.41
C PRO A 4 22.91 16.39 -14.25
N GLU A 5 22.26 16.94 -15.27
CA GLU A 5 20.81 17.20 -15.29
C GLU A 5 19.97 15.92 -15.21
N GLU A 6 20.30 14.87 -15.97
CA GLU A 6 19.59 13.58 -15.93
C GLU A 6 19.73 12.88 -14.56
N SER A 7 20.90 13.03 -13.91
CA SER A 7 21.15 12.44 -12.59
C SER A 7 20.32 13.10 -11.48
N THR A 8 20.10 14.41 -11.60
CA THR A 8 19.32 15.21 -10.63
C THR A 8 17.84 14.87 -10.76
N THR A 9 17.34 14.75 -12.00
CA THR A 9 15.95 14.36 -12.27
C THR A 9 15.65 12.91 -11.84
N LYS A 10 16.59 11.97 -12.00
CA LYS A 10 16.40 10.59 -11.53
C LYS A 10 16.32 10.52 -10.00
N SER A 11 17.18 11.23 -9.29
CA SER A 11 17.22 11.28 -7.82
C SER A 11 15.92 11.86 -7.24
N GLU A 12 15.42 12.96 -7.79
CA GLU A 12 14.16 13.56 -7.36
C GLU A 12 12.96 12.63 -7.59
N ARG A 13 12.90 11.96 -8.74
CA ARG A 13 11.85 10.97 -9.02
C ARG A 13 11.93 9.77 -8.08
N GLN A 14 13.12 9.28 -7.76
CA GLN A 14 13.31 8.22 -6.77
C GLN A 14 12.86 8.66 -5.37
N ARG A 15 13.10 9.91 -4.99
CA ARG A 15 12.61 10.47 -3.72
C ARG A 15 11.09 10.53 -3.69
N ALA A 16 10.45 11.02 -4.75
CA ALA A 16 8.99 11.08 -4.85
C ALA A 16 8.36 9.68 -4.80
N ALA A 17 8.86 8.74 -5.61
CA ALA A 17 8.36 7.37 -5.62
C ALA A 17 8.54 6.64 -4.28
N ARG A 18 9.63 6.90 -3.56
CA ARG A 18 9.83 6.35 -2.20
C ARG A 18 8.80 6.89 -1.21
N GLU A 19 8.48 8.16 -1.30
CA GLU A 19 7.49 8.81 -0.44
C GLU A 19 6.08 8.28 -0.73
N GLU A 20 5.73 8.08 -2.00
CA GLU A 20 4.47 7.44 -2.41
C GLU A 20 4.42 5.98 -1.95
N TRP A 21 5.49 5.22 -2.16
CA TRP A 21 5.61 3.84 -1.69
C TRP A 21 5.46 3.74 -0.17
N ARG A 22 6.06 4.66 0.58
CA ARG A 22 5.90 4.74 2.03
C ARG A 22 4.45 4.92 2.43
N ARG A 23 3.73 5.84 1.79
CA ARG A 23 2.29 6.07 2.03
C ARG A 23 1.45 4.85 1.67
N LEU A 24 1.78 4.16 0.59
CA LEU A 24 1.12 2.92 0.19
C LEU A 24 1.30 1.82 1.23
N CYS A 25 2.55 1.58 1.66
CA CYS A 25 2.86 0.62 2.72
C CYS A 25 2.13 0.99 4.01
N ASP A 26 2.16 2.27 4.40
CA ASP A 26 1.45 2.78 5.57
C ASP A 26 -0.05 2.48 5.50
N ALA A 27 -0.71 2.87 4.40
CA ALA A 27 -2.15 2.70 4.26
C ALA A 27 -2.57 1.22 4.29
N LEU A 28 -1.87 0.37 3.54
CA LEU A 28 -2.24 -1.05 3.40
C LEU A 28 -1.95 -1.85 4.66
N GLU A 29 -0.76 -1.68 5.23
CA GLU A 29 -0.37 -2.44 6.42
C GLU A 29 -1.15 -1.97 7.66
N ASN A 30 -1.46 -0.67 7.77
CA ASN A 30 -2.36 -0.18 8.84
C ASN A 30 -3.80 -0.64 8.64
N ALA A 31 -4.37 -0.56 7.43
CA ALA A 31 -5.73 -1.03 7.19
C ALA A 31 -5.88 -2.52 7.50
N GLN A 32 -4.88 -3.34 7.12
CA GLN A 32 -4.85 -4.74 7.51
C GLN A 32 -4.70 -4.90 9.04
N GLY A 33 -3.84 -4.10 9.68
CA GLY A 33 -3.70 -4.07 11.13
C GLY A 33 -5.01 -3.77 11.84
N GLU A 34 -5.70 -2.69 11.46
CA GLU A 34 -6.99 -2.25 12.00
C GLU A 34 -8.10 -3.29 11.82
N GLU A 35 -8.17 -3.91 10.65
CA GLU A 35 -9.15 -4.96 10.37
C GLU A 35 -8.99 -6.16 11.30
N LEU A 36 -7.75 -6.53 11.63
CA LEU A 36 -7.50 -7.58 12.62
C LEU A 36 -8.00 -7.19 13.99
N VAL A 37 -7.73 -5.96 14.44
CA VAL A 37 -8.19 -5.47 15.74
C VAL A 37 -9.70 -5.63 15.85
N ARG A 38 -10.40 -5.29 14.77
CA ARG A 38 -11.86 -5.35 14.68
C ARG A 38 -12.39 -6.79 14.67
N THR A 39 -11.68 -7.71 14.02
CA THR A 39 -12.15 -9.09 13.77
C THR A 39 -11.64 -10.12 14.77
N CYS A 40 -10.64 -9.78 15.59
CA CYS A 40 -10.06 -10.68 16.59
C CYS A 40 -11.04 -11.01 17.71
N ARG A 41 -11.28 -12.31 17.90
CA ARG A 41 -12.19 -12.82 18.94
C ARG A 41 -11.49 -13.64 20.03
N ASN A 42 -10.21 -13.96 19.85
CA ASN A 42 -9.50 -15.00 20.60
C ASN A 42 -7.98 -14.78 20.59
N ARG A 43 -7.32 -14.98 21.75
CA ARG A 43 -5.86 -14.92 21.95
C ARG A 43 -5.04 -15.72 20.92
N TYR A 44 -5.47 -16.95 20.61
CA TYR A 44 -4.76 -17.88 19.74
C TYR A 44 -4.79 -17.43 18.27
N GLN A 45 -5.88 -16.78 17.84
CA GLN A 45 -5.97 -16.19 16.49
C GLN A 45 -4.96 -15.03 16.32
N LEU A 46 -4.84 -14.19 17.35
CA LEU A 46 -3.86 -13.09 17.38
C LEU A 46 -2.42 -13.63 17.32
N ILE A 47 -2.11 -14.63 18.14
CA ILE A 47 -0.79 -15.28 18.15
C ILE A 47 -0.45 -15.88 16.77
N LYS A 48 -1.36 -16.65 16.18
CA LYS A 48 -1.12 -17.28 14.86
C LYS A 48 -0.96 -16.25 13.75
N THR A 49 -1.79 -15.19 13.77
CA THR A 49 -1.70 -14.10 12.81
C THR A 49 -0.37 -13.35 12.94
N TYR A 50 0.05 -13.03 14.17
CA TYR A 50 1.33 -12.39 14.44
C TYR A 50 2.52 -13.21 13.89
N LYS A 51 2.50 -14.54 14.04
CA LYS A 51 3.55 -15.44 13.53
C LYS A 51 3.69 -15.39 12.00
N LEU A 52 2.57 -15.21 11.28
CA LEU A 52 2.58 -15.23 9.82
C LEU A 52 3.13 -13.95 9.20
N TYR A 53 2.98 -12.80 9.85
CA TYR A 53 3.41 -11.52 9.29
C TYR A 53 4.91 -11.42 9.06
N GLY A 54 5.28 -11.12 7.81
CA GLY A 54 6.67 -11.09 7.36
C GLY A 54 7.38 -12.45 7.34
N SER A 55 6.71 -13.57 7.63
CA SER A 55 7.34 -14.91 7.71
C SER A 55 7.97 -15.36 6.38
N LYS A 56 7.50 -14.83 5.25
CA LYS A 56 8.03 -15.10 3.91
C LYS A 56 8.78 -13.91 3.31
N PHE A 57 9.01 -12.85 4.07
CA PHE A 57 9.56 -11.61 3.54
C PHE A 57 10.95 -11.81 2.94
N ASP A 58 11.84 -12.53 3.63
CA ASP A 58 13.20 -12.77 3.13
C ASP A 58 13.19 -13.63 1.85
N GLN A 59 12.25 -14.58 1.73
CA GLN A 59 12.05 -15.34 0.50
C GLN A 59 11.58 -14.43 -0.65
N ILE A 60 10.63 -13.54 -0.38
CA ILE A 60 10.17 -12.54 -1.37
C ILE A 60 11.33 -11.66 -1.83
N VAL A 61 12.16 -11.15 -0.90
CA VAL A 61 13.34 -10.35 -1.24
C VAL A 61 14.30 -11.14 -2.14
N SER A 62 14.52 -12.42 -1.84
CA SER A 62 15.35 -13.32 -2.64
C SER A 62 14.80 -13.50 -4.06
N ASP A 63 13.49 -13.71 -4.20
CA ASP A 63 12.87 -13.90 -5.51
C ASP A 63 12.83 -12.61 -6.33
N LEU A 64 12.57 -11.47 -5.68
CA LEU A 64 12.65 -10.16 -6.31
C LEU A 64 14.07 -9.81 -6.74
N LYS A 65 15.09 -10.25 -6.01
CA LYS A 65 16.49 -10.10 -6.43
C LYS A 65 16.76 -10.86 -7.73
N LYS A 66 16.35 -12.13 -7.80
CA LYS A 66 16.51 -12.95 -9.02
C LYS A 66 15.74 -12.37 -10.21
N ALA A 67 14.59 -11.76 -9.97
CA ALA A 67 13.83 -11.05 -11.00
C ALA A 67 14.57 -9.78 -11.46
N ALA A 68 15.04 -8.97 -10.52
CA ALA A 68 15.80 -7.75 -10.79
C ALA A 68 17.12 -8.03 -11.54
N ASP A 69 17.78 -9.15 -11.27
CA ASP A 69 18.97 -9.60 -12.00
C ASP A 69 18.68 -9.85 -13.50
N LYS A 70 17.41 -10.09 -13.86
CA LYS A 70 16.91 -10.19 -15.25
C LYS A 70 16.31 -8.88 -15.78
N GLY A 71 16.40 -7.79 -15.01
CA GLY A 71 15.77 -6.51 -15.32
C GLY A 71 14.27 -6.46 -15.04
N ASP A 72 13.71 -7.45 -14.35
CA ASP A 72 12.30 -7.53 -14.03
C ASP A 72 11.99 -6.84 -12.69
N PHE A 73 11.31 -5.70 -12.77
CA PHE A 73 10.78 -4.94 -11.62
C PHE A 73 9.25 -4.89 -11.62
N SER A 74 8.59 -5.87 -12.26
CA SER A 74 7.13 -6.00 -12.36
C SER A 74 6.42 -5.82 -11.02
N PHE A 75 6.93 -6.43 -9.95
CA PHE A 75 6.39 -6.29 -8.59
C PHE A 75 6.18 -4.81 -8.18
N PHE A 76 7.18 -3.95 -8.41
CA PHE A 76 7.11 -2.53 -8.05
C PHE A 76 6.28 -1.74 -9.07
N ARG A 77 6.38 -2.09 -10.35
CA ARG A 77 5.60 -1.48 -11.45
C ARG A 77 4.11 -1.64 -11.23
N GLU A 78 3.66 -2.86 -10.94
CA GLU A 78 2.25 -3.20 -10.67
C GLU A 78 1.69 -2.45 -9.45
N ARG A 79 2.56 -1.92 -8.62
CA ARG A 79 2.22 -1.14 -7.41
C ARG A 79 2.49 0.35 -7.58
N GLY A 80 2.63 0.80 -8.83
CA GLY A 80 2.71 2.22 -9.20
C GLY A 80 4.11 2.82 -9.20
N VAL A 81 5.18 2.04 -9.00
CA VAL A 81 6.55 2.55 -9.06
C VAL A 81 7.08 2.50 -10.49
N PRO A 82 7.47 3.63 -11.12
CA PRO A 82 7.91 3.62 -12.51
C PRO A 82 9.20 2.81 -12.71
N THR A 83 9.23 1.90 -13.69
CA THR A 83 10.43 1.07 -13.98
C THR A 83 11.62 1.89 -14.46
N SER A 84 11.41 3.06 -15.06
CA SER A 84 12.46 3.94 -15.58
C SER A 84 13.40 4.50 -14.49
N ILE A 85 12.97 4.49 -13.23
CA ILE A 85 13.77 4.92 -12.08
C ILE A 85 14.25 3.74 -11.23
N MET A 86 13.89 2.51 -11.60
CA MET A 86 14.22 1.31 -10.86
C MET A 86 15.65 0.86 -11.13
N ASP A 87 16.33 0.54 -10.05
CA ASP A 87 17.52 -0.29 -10.00
C ASP A 87 17.45 -1.11 -8.72
N TRP A 88 18.30 -2.13 -8.59
CA TRP A 88 18.24 -3.02 -7.43
C TRP A 88 18.49 -2.28 -6.11
N ARG A 89 19.37 -1.27 -6.11
CA ARG A 89 19.63 -0.46 -4.92
C ARG A 89 18.37 0.27 -4.47
N PHE A 90 17.67 0.91 -5.40
CA PHE A 90 16.41 1.58 -5.09
C PHE A 90 15.32 0.59 -4.65
N ALA A 91 15.22 -0.58 -5.31
CA ALA A 91 14.32 -1.65 -4.89
C ALA A 91 14.56 -2.09 -3.43
N GLN A 92 15.82 -2.24 -3.01
CA GLN A 92 16.17 -2.56 -1.63
C GLN A 92 15.70 -1.48 -0.64
N GLU A 93 15.80 -0.22 -1.01
CA GLU A 93 15.31 0.89 -0.17
C GLU A 93 13.78 0.83 -0.01
N LEU A 94 13.04 0.53 -1.08
CA LEU A 94 11.59 0.32 -1.03
C LEU A 94 11.21 -0.90 -0.17
N LEU A 95 11.94 -2.01 -0.33
CA LEU A 95 11.74 -3.21 0.50
C LEU A 95 12.00 -2.93 1.97
N GLN A 96 13.00 -2.11 2.31
CA GLN A 96 13.26 -1.72 3.69
C GLN A 96 12.15 -0.86 4.28
N VAL A 97 11.55 0.04 3.49
CA VAL A 97 10.36 0.79 3.89
C VAL A 97 9.21 -0.16 4.21
N TRP A 98 8.92 -1.11 3.31
CA TRP A 98 7.85 -2.10 3.54
C TRP A 98 8.11 -2.96 4.78
N LYS A 99 9.34 -3.47 4.94
CA LYS A 99 9.75 -4.25 6.13
C LYS A 99 9.47 -3.49 7.42
N THR A 100 9.77 -2.19 7.44
CA THR A 100 9.49 -1.33 8.60
C THR A 100 7.99 -1.29 8.91
N LYS A 101 7.14 -1.17 7.89
CA LYS A 101 5.67 -1.15 8.06
C LYS A 101 5.08 -2.48 8.51
N ILE A 102 5.64 -3.60 8.07
CA ILE A 102 5.29 -4.92 8.63
C ILE A 102 5.63 -4.98 10.14
N GLN A 103 6.77 -4.42 10.56
CA GLN A 103 7.13 -4.38 11.99
C GLN A 103 6.23 -3.45 12.80
N ASP A 104 5.86 -2.29 12.25
CA ASP A 104 4.90 -1.37 12.88
C ASP A 104 3.54 -2.06 13.08
N LYS A 105 3.02 -2.76 12.05
CA LYS A 105 1.81 -3.60 12.13
C LYS A 105 1.92 -4.67 13.22
N LYS A 106 3.06 -5.37 13.30
CA LYS A 106 3.31 -6.36 14.35
C LYS A 106 3.26 -5.75 15.75
N ARG A 107 3.88 -4.58 15.94
CA ARG A 107 3.88 -3.86 17.23
C ARG A 107 2.47 -3.45 17.65
N GLN A 108 1.62 -3.02 16.71
CA GLN A 108 0.22 -2.70 17.00
C GLN A 108 -0.53 -3.94 17.53
N VAL A 109 -0.35 -5.10 16.87
CA VAL A 109 -0.95 -6.38 17.32
C VAL A 109 -0.47 -6.78 18.72
N GLU A 110 0.83 -6.62 19.01
CA GLU A 110 1.39 -6.89 20.34
C GLU A 110 0.78 -5.98 21.42
N GLN A 111 0.64 -4.69 21.14
CA GLN A 111 0.04 -3.72 22.07
C GLN A 111 -1.39 -4.09 22.41
N ILE A 112 -2.18 -4.45 21.40
CA ILE A 112 -3.58 -4.83 21.58
C ILE A 112 -3.70 -6.12 22.36
N TYR A 113 -2.88 -7.12 22.03
CA TYR A 113 -2.83 -8.37 22.78
C TYR A 113 -2.52 -8.11 24.26
N ASN A 114 -1.49 -7.30 24.54
CA ASN A 114 -1.10 -6.99 25.91
C ASN A 114 -2.20 -6.23 26.67
N LEU A 115 -2.90 -5.30 26.01
CA LEU A 115 -4.04 -4.59 26.61
C LEU A 115 -5.22 -5.53 26.92
N GLN A 116 -5.47 -6.53 26.08
CA GLN A 116 -6.60 -7.45 26.25
C GLN A 116 -6.32 -8.57 27.26
N TYR A 117 -5.11 -9.13 27.28
CA TYR A 117 -4.78 -10.33 28.06
C TYR A 117 -3.82 -10.09 29.23
N GLY A 118 -3.28 -8.87 29.37
CA GLY A 118 -2.42 -8.50 30.50
C GLY A 118 -1.05 -9.17 30.49
N GLU A 119 -0.63 -9.75 29.38
CA GLU A 119 0.68 -10.38 29.21
C GLU A 119 1.31 -10.04 27.84
N PRO A 120 2.65 -9.97 27.74
CA PRO A 120 3.32 -9.75 26.45
C PRO A 120 3.09 -10.91 25.48
N LEU A 121 2.67 -10.61 24.24
CA LEU A 121 2.45 -11.62 23.18
C LEU A 121 3.68 -12.54 22.96
N PRO A 122 4.93 -12.03 22.91
CA PRO A 122 6.11 -12.90 22.78
C PRO A 122 6.31 -13.87 23.94
N ALA A 123 5.84 -13.53 25.15
CA ALA A 123 5.89 -14.43 26.31
C ALA A 123 4.80 -15.51 26.20
N ALA A 124 3.56 -15.10 25.87
CA ALA A 124 2.44 -16.01 25.64
C ALA A 124 2.72 -17.03 24.52
N MET A 125 3.45 -16.60 23.48
CA MET A 125 3.86 -17.49 22.40
C MET A 125 4.75 -18.65 22.83
N ARG A 126 5.65 -18.43 23.81
CA ARG A 126 6.58 -19.46 24.28
C ARG A 126 5.87 -20.52 25.12
N THR A 127 4.87 -20.12 25.89
CA THR A 127 4.03 -21.02 26.71
C THR A 127 2.96 -21.74 25.88
N ASP A 128 2.40 -21.09 24.87
CA ASP A 128 1.35 -21.68 24.02
C ASP A 128 1.89 -22.62 22.92
N GLU A 129 3.17 -22.49 22.52
CA GLU A 129 3.84 -23.50 21.67
C GLU A 129 3.94 -24.86 22.38
N GLU A 130 4.04 -24.86 23.72
CA GLU A 130 4.03 -26.08 24.52
C GLU A 130 2.61 -26.63 24.75
N ALA A 131 1.56 -25.82 24.51
CA ALA A 131 0.17 -26.13 24.84
C ALA A 131 -0.76 -26.20 23.60
N PHE A 132 -0.44 -27.04 22.61
CA PHE A 132 -1.31 -27.76 21.64
C PHE A 132 -2.59 -27.12 21.02
N LYS A 133 -2.85 -25.81 21.15
CA LYS A 133 -4.13 -25.16 20.74
C LYS A 133 -4.03 -24.26 19.50
N LEU A 134 -2.85 -24.11 18.89
CA LEU A 134 -2.65 -23.23 17.73
C LEU A 134 -3.01 -23.88 16.38
N ASP A 135 -3.03 -25.21 16.30
CA ASP A 135 -3.22 -25.91 15.02
C ASP A 135 -4.67 -25.83 14.52
N SER A 136 -5.65 -25.93 15.42
CA SER A 136 -7.09 -25.89 15.07
C SER A 136 -7.65 -24.50 14.83
N VAL A 137 -6.87 -23.44 15.07
CA VAL A 137 -7.35 -22.05 14.98
C VAL A 137 -6.90 -21.45 13.66
N GLU A 138 -7.83 -20.96 12.84
CA GLU A 138 -7.49 -20.33 11.56
C GLU A 138 -7.00 -18.88 11.79
N PRO A 139 -5.90 -18.46 11.14
CA PRO A 139 -5.44 -17.07 11.20
C PRO A 139 -6.42 -16.18 10.43
N LEU A 140 -6.59 -14.93 10.88
CA LEU A 140 -7.54 -14.00 10.25
C LEU A 140 -7.09 -13.58 8.85
N HIS A 141 -5.77 -13.41 8.66
CA HIS A 141 -5.16 -13.13 7.36
C HIS A 141 -3.80 -13.84 7.25
N THR A 142 -3.58 -14.57 6.15
CA THR A 142 -2.38 -15.38 5.92
C THR A 142 -1.31 -14.68 5.08
N MET A 143 -1.63 -13.57 4.41
CA MET A 143 -0.76 -12.91 3.44
C MET A 143 -0.69 -11.40 3.68
N ASP A 144 0.51 -10.81 3.54
CA ASP A 144 0.74 -9.37 3.72
C ASP A 144 -0.08 -8.54 2.71
N ALA A 145 -0.61 -7.38 3.14
CA ALA A 145 -1.53 -6.58 2.35
C ALA A 145 -0.96 -6.18 0.98
N LEU A 146 0.33 -5.83 0.94
CA LEU A 146 1.03 -5.53 -0.32
C LEU A 146 1.14 -6.73 -1.27
N MET A 147 1.10 -7.97 -0.77
CA MET A 147 1.08 -9.17 -1.60
C MET A 147 -0.32 -9.46 -2.17
N GLN A 148 -1.38 -9.01 -1.49
CA GLN A 148 -2.75 -9.16 -2.00
C GLN A 148 -3.01 -8.25 -3.21
N LEU A 149 -2.31 -7.10 -3.31
CA LEU A 149 -2.41 -6.23 -4.48
C LEU A 149 -1.98 -6.90 -5.79
N SER A 150 -0.98 -7.80 -5.79
CA SER A 150 -0.60 -8.55 -7.01
C SER A 150 -1.64 -9.59 -7.45
N GLY A 151 -2.61 -9.92 -6.60
CA GLY A 151 -3.78 -10.71 -6.99
C GLY A 151 -4.93 -9.85 -7.52
N MET A 152 -4.90 -8.55 -7.25
CA MET A 152 -5.90 -7.57 -7.70
C MET A 152 -5.50 -6.87 -9.00
N SER A 153 -4.31 -7.14 -9.54
CA SER A 153 -3.99 -6.85 -10.94
C SER A 153 -4.79 -7.81 -11.83
N GLN A 154 -6.11 -7.64 -11.84
CA GLN A 154 -6.93 -8.12 -12.94
C GLN A 154 -6.67 -7.20 -14.13
N PRO A 155 -6.58 -7.72 -15.36
CA PRO A 155 -6.52 -6.89 -16.58
C PRO A 155 -7.68 -5.88 -16.68
N ASP A 156 -8.79 -6.12 -15.97
CA ASP A 156 -9.93 -5.20 -15.87
C ASP A 156 -9.64 -3.92 -15.07
N SER A 157 -8.60 -3.89 -14.22
CA SER A 157 -8.31 -2.72 -13.37
C SER A 157 -7.68 -1.57 -14.16
N ASP A 158 -6.86 -1.87 -15.18
CA ASP A 158 -6.23 -0.82 -16.00
C ASP A 158 -7.26 -0.13 -16.91
N ASP A 159 -8.22 -0.89 -17.44
CA ASP A 159 -9.35 -0.36 -18.19
C ASP A 159 -10.34 0.41 -17.29
N GLN A 160 -10.56 -0.04 -16.05
CA GLN A 160 -11.34 0.72 -15.06
C GLN A 160 -10.64 2.00 -14.60
N ILE A 161 -9.32 1.96 -14.37
CA ILE A 161 -8.53 3.15 -14.01
C ILE A 161 -8.53 4.14 -15.18
N LYS A 162 -8.44 3.66 -16.42
CA LYS A 162 -8.57 4.49 -17.62
C LYS A 162 -9.97 5.09 -17.74
N ALA A 163 -11.03 4.30 -17.57
CA ALA A 163 -12.41 4.77 -17.60
C ALA A 163 -12.67 5.84 -16.54
N LEU A 164 -12.17 5.65 -15.32
CA LEU A 164 -12.25 6.64 -14.24
C LEU A 164 -11.49 7.93 -14.59
N ARG A 165 -10.31 7.83 -15.23
CA ARG A 165 -9.56 9.02 -15.68
C ARG A 165 -10.31 9.79 -16.77
N ASP A 166 -10.89 9.08 -17.73
CA ASP A 166 -11.68 9.68 -18.81
C ASP A 166 -12.95 10.34 -18.26
N GLU A 167 -13.61 9.72 -17.28
CA GLU A 167 -14.78 10.28 -16.61
C GLU A 167 -14.44 11.53 -15.80
N VAL A 168 -13.33 11.54 -15.05
CA VAL A 168 -12.83 12.74 -14.36
C VAL A 168 -12.53 13.86 -15.37
N HIS A 169 -11.98 13.53 -16.54
CA HIS A 169 -11.71 14.52 -17.57
C HIS A 169 -12.99 15.13 -18.15
N ARG A 170 -14.00 14.29 -18.41
CA ARG A 170 -15.33 14.72 -18.86
C ARG A 170 -15.99 15.63 -17.82
N LEU A 171 -16.03 15.21 -16.56
CA LEU A 171 -16.61 16.00 -15.47
C LEU A 171 -15.94 17.36 -15.33
N ARG A 172 -14.61 17.45 -15.50
CA ARG A 172 -13.90 18.74 -15.52
C ARG A 172 -14.32 19.62 -16.68
N SER A 173 -14.51 19.06 -17.87
CA SER A 173 -15.00 19.78 -19.05
C SER A 173 -16.42 20.30 -18.84
N ASP A 174 -17.31 19.48 -18.29
CA ASP A 174 -18.70 19.85 -18.02
C ASP A 174 -18.77 20.99 -16.99
N LEU A 175 -17.89 20.95 -15.97
CA LEU A 175 -17.80 21.99 -14.94
C LEU A 175 -17.32 23.32 -15.51
N VAL A 176 -16.38 23.29 -16.46
CA VAL A 176 -15.94 24.49 -17.20
C VAL A 176 -17.08 25.05 -18.04
N ALA A 177 -17.76 24.21 -18.83
CA ALA A 177 -18.88 24.64 -19.67
C ALA A 177 -20.03 25.23 -18.84
N LEU A 178 -20.37 24.61 -17.70
CA LEU A 178 -21.37 25.12 -16.78
C LEU A 178 -20.94 26.46 -16.15
N SER A 179 -19.65 26.61 -15.82
CA SER A 179 -19.11 27.87 -15.30
C SER A 179 -19.21 29.00 -16.32
N GLU A 180 -18.94 28.72 -17.59
CA GLU A 180 -19.06 29.70 -18.68
C GLU A 180 -20.53 30.08 -18.93
N PHE A 181 -21.44 29.11 -18.92
CA PHE A 181 -22.87 29.35 -19.05
C PHE A 181 -23.41 30.23 -17.91
N VAL A 182 -23.08 29.90 -16.65
CA VAL A 182 -23.50 30.72 -15.50
C VAL A 182 -22.93 32.14 -15.60
N LYS A 183 -21.68 32.30 -16.06
CA LYS A 183 -21.09 33.62 -16.28
C LYS A 183 -21.84 34.41 -17.37
N SER A 184 -22.23 33.78 -18.49
CA SER A 184 -22.95 34.48 -19.55
C SER A 184 -24.35 34.91 -19.09
N GLU A 185 -25.06 34.04 -18.36
CA GLU A 185 -26.37 34.35 -17.79
C GLU A 185 -26.30 35.51 -16.78
N LEU A 186 -25.33 35.49 -15.88
CA LEU A 186 -25.12 36.57 -14.91
C LEU A 186 -24.78 37.90 -15.60
N THR A 187 -23.99 37.87 -16.67
CA THR A 187 -23.71 39.07 -17.48
C THR A 187 -24.96 39.58 -18.19
N SER A 188 -25.76 38.69 -18.78
CA SER A 188 -27.01 39.06 -19.47
C SER A 188 -28.05 39.68 -18.50
N ILE A 189 -28.17 39.13 -17.29
CA ILE A 189 -29.01 39.68 -16.22
C ILE A 189 -28.51 41.07 -15.83
N ARG A 190 -27.20 41.23 -15.63
CA ARG A 190 -26.59 42.52 -15.29
C ARG A 190 -26.85 43.59 -16.35
N GLU A 191 -26.70 43.25 -17.63
CA GLU A 191 -26.96 44.16 -18.75
C GLU A 191 -28.44 44.54 -18.86
N SER A 192 -29.34 43.61 -18.52
CA SER A 192 -30.79 43.84 -18.51
C SER A 192 -31.25 44.73 -17.35
N MET A 193 -30.50 44.78 -16.24
CA MET A 193 -30.78 45.68 -15.10
C MET A 193 -30.21 47.10 -15.26
N GLN A 194 -29.39 47.35 -16.29
CA GLN A 194 -28.78 48.67 -16.57
C GLN A 194 -29.52 49.47 -17.66
N LYS A 195 -30.58 48.90 -18.25
CA LYS A 195 -31.51 49.58 -19.17
C LYS A 195 -32.80 49.96 -18.46
#